data_AF-A0AA39SGR3-F1
#
_entry.id   AF-A0AA39SGR3-F1
#
_cell.length_a   1.000
_cell.length_b   1.000
_cell.length_c   1.000
_cell.angle_alpha   90.00
_cell.angle_beta   90.00
_cell.angle_gamma   90.00
#
_symmetry.space_group_name_H-M   'P 1'
#
loop_
_entity.id
_entity.type
_entity.pdbx_description
1 polymer ?
#
loop_
_entity_poly.entity_id
_entity_poly.type
_entity_poly.pdbx_seq_one_letter_code
_entity_poly.pdbx_strand_id
1 'polypeptide(L)'
;MQVHYISSSAHVDYAQTSTFLKELMPPSIILVHGESHEMGRLKTKLMTELADCNTKIITPKNCQSVEMNFNSEKMAKTIGRLAEKTPKVGETVSAILVKKGFTYQIMAPDDLHIFSQLSTSYVTQRITIPYSGAFGMIKYLLEQIYESVESSTDEKSGVLTLRVHDRVTLKQDSEKHISMHWTSGPISDMVSDSIVALVLNISREMPKVVVESEAMKSEEESGKKAEKVINALLVSLFRDGKLGENGKLVIKVDGIVAHLDKQSGDVESENEGLKERVRTAYMRIQSAVKPIPLAVDK
;
A
#
# COMPACT_ATOMS: atom_id res chain seq x y z
N MET A 1 -24.96 41.18 -87.19
CA MET A 1 -24.07 40.08 -86.73
C MET A 1 -24.83 39.33 -85.65
N GLN A 2 -25.14 38.05 -85.87
CA GLN A 2 -25.91 37.23 -84.93
C GLN A 2 -24.91 36.36 -84.15
N VAL A 3 -24.95 36.43 -82.82
CA VAL A 3 -24.06 35.66 -81.95
C VAL A 3 -24.80 34.40 -81.50
N HIS A 4 -24.26 33.24 -81.84
CA HIS A 4 -24.74 31.94 -81.38
C HIS A 4 -23.82 31.40 -80.29
N TYR A 5 -24.40 30.96 -79.18
CA TYR A 5 -23.66 30.29 -78.11
C TYR A 5 -23.79 28.77 -78.31
N ILE A 6 -22.68 28.11 -78.62
CA ILE A 6 -22.59 26.66 -78.76
C ILE A 6 -21.75 26.15 -77.59
N SER A 7 -22.36 25.41 -76.67
CA SER A 7 -21.64 24.84 -75.53
C SER A 7 -20.76 23.68 -76.00
N SER A 8 -19.44 23.81 -75.79
CA SER A 8 -18.46 22.71 -75.91
C SER A 8 -17.87 22.35 -74.54
N SER A 9 -18.54 22.75 -73.47
CA SER A 9 -18.07 22.51 -72.11
C SER A 9 -18.28 21.04 -71.74
N ALA A 10 -17.19 20.35 -71.37
CA ALA A 10 -17.23 18.97 -70.89
C ALA A 10 -17.65 18.88 -69.40
N HIS A 11 -18.70 19.60 -69.02
CA HIS A 11 -19.29 19.48 -67.69
C HIS A 11 -20.28 18.31 -67.65
N VAL A 12 -20.37 17.69 -66.48
CA VAL A 12 -21.31 16.58 -66.23
C VAL A 12 -22.74 17.12 -66.32
N ASP A 13 -23.59 16.42 -67.05
CA ASP A 13 -25.00 16.79 -67.15
C ASP A 13 -25.82 16.26 -65.96
N TYR A 14 -27.09 16.65 -65.91
CA TYR A 14 -28.00 16.19 -64.85
C TYR A 14 -28.19 14.66 -64.87
N ALA A 15 -28.29 14.06 -66.05
CA ALA A 15 -28.57 12.64 -66.20
C ALA A 15 -27.42 11.78 -65.66
N GLN A 16 -26.17 12.16 -65.97
CA GLN A 16 -24.96 11.54 -65.46
C GLN A 16 -24.83 11.75 -63.94
N THR A 17 -25.04 12.97 -63.45
CA THR A 17 -24.94 13.28 -62.02
C THR A 17 -25.98 12.53 -61.19
N SER A 18 -27.24 12.50 -61.65
CA SER A 18 -28.31 11.78 -60.97
C SER A 18 -28.10 10.26 -61.00
N THR A 19 -27.61 9.70 -62.11
CA THR A 19 -27.27 8.27 -62.20
C THR A 19 -26.15 7.91 -61.21
N PHE A 20 -25.09 8.72 -61.16
CA PHE A 20 -23.98 8.54 -60.22
C PHE A 20 -24.43 8.60 -58.75
N LEU A 21 -25.29 9.56 -58.41
CA LEU A 21 -25.81 9.70 -57.05
C LEU A 21 -26.78 8.58 -56.68
N LYS A 22 -27.57 8.08 -57.64
CA LYS A 22 -28.46 6.91 -57.46
C LYS A 22 -27.67 5.62 -57.26
N GLU A 23 -26.50 5.48 -57.89
CA GLU A 23 -25.64 4.30 -57.70
C GLU A 23 -24.93 4.32 -56.34
N LEU A 24 -24.41 5.47 -55.91
CA LEU A 24 -23.66 5.57 -54.65
C LEU A 24 -24.54 5.68 -53.41
N MET A 25 -25.78 6.19 -53.53
CA MET A 25 -26.70 6.49 -52.43
C MET A 25 -25.99 7.08 -51.18
N PRO A 26 -25.23 8.19 -51.33
CA PRO A 26 -24.47 8.73 -50.22
C PRO A 26 -25.40 9.33 -49.14
N PRO A 27 -25.04 9.27 -47.85
CA PRO A 27 -25.85 9.83 -46.76
C PRO A 27 -25.84 11.37 -46.73
N SER A 28 -24.78 11.99 -47.27
CA SER A 28 -24.63 13.45 -47.33
C SER A 28 -24.05 13.86 -48.69
N ILE A 29 -24.67 14.85 -49.34
CA ILE A 29 -24.24 15.42 -50.62
C ILE A 29 -23.97 16.91 -50.42
N ILE A 30 -22.77 17.36 -50.78
CA ILE A 30 -22.39 18.78 -50.73
C ILE A 30 -22.20 19.26 -52.17
N LEU A 31 -23.04 20.19 -52.60
CA LEU A 31 -22.97 20.80 -53.93
C LEU A 31 -22.06 22.03 -53.89
N VAL A 32 -21.04 22.03 -54.74
CA VAL A 32 -20.03 23.09 -54.89
C VAL A 32 -19.78 23.37 -56.38
N HIS A 33 -19.04 24.42 -56.70
CA HIS A 33 -18.62 24.76 -58.07
C HIS A 33 -19.76 24.81 -59.10
N GLY A 34 -20.86 25.48 -58.76
CA GLY A 34 -21.95 25.79 -59.68
C GLY A 34 -22.44 27.22 -59.51
N GLU A 35 -23.16 27.70 -60.52
CA GLU A 35 -23.91 28.94 -60.41
C GLU A 35 -25.01 28.77 -59.34
N SER A 36 -25.24 29.80 -58.51
CA SER A 36 -26.06 29.66 -57.31
C SER A 36 -27.51 29.26 -57.59
N HIS A 37 -28.09 29.76 -58.68
CA HIS A 37 -29.46 29.44 -59.08
C HIS A 37 -29.57 28.03 -59.66
N GLU A 38 -28.66 27.63 -60.54
CA GLU A 38 -28.57 26.27 -61.09
C GLU A 38 -28.28 25.22 -60.01
N MET A 39 -27.43 25.52 -59.02
CA MET A 39 -27.26 24.66 -57.85
C MET A 39 -28.54 24.53 -57.02
N GLY A 40 -29.32 25.61 -56.89
CA GLY A 40 -30.63 25.58 -56.24
C GLY A 40 -31.62 24.67 -56.98
N ARG A 41 -31.67 24.79 -58.32
CA ARG A 41 -32.51 23.92 -59.18
C ARG A 41 -32.09 22.46 -59.09
N LEU A 42 -30.78 22.20 -59.12
CA LEU A 42 -30.22 20.86 -58.98
C LEU A 42 -30.57 20.25 -57.62
N LYS A 43 -30.42 21.02 -56.53
CA LYS A 43 -30.80 20.59 -55.18
C LYS A 43 -32.26 20.18 -55.08
N THR A 44 -33.20 20.98 -55.62
CA THR A 44 -34.64 20.68 -55.57
C THR A 44 -34.98 19.41 -56.35
N LYS A 45 -34.37 19.21 -57.53
CA LYS A 45 -34.54 17.98 -58.32
C LYS A 45 -34.00 16.75 -57.59
N LEU A 46 -32.80 16.85 -57.02
CA LEU A 46 -32.19 15.75 -56.26
C LEU A 46 -32.96 15.45 -54.97
N MET A 47 -33.52 16.45 -54.29
CA MET A 47 -34.39 16.23 -53.12
C MET A 47 -35.68 15.48 -53.50
N THR A 48 -36.20 15.69 -54.70
CA THR A 48 -37.40 14.99 -55.18
C THR A 48 -37.07 13.56 -55.60
N GLU A 49 -35.96 13.35 -56.32
CA GLU A 49 -35.55 12.02 -56.79
C GLU A 49 -34.98 11.12 -55.68
N LEU A 50 -34.34 11.71 -54.66
CA LEU A 50 -33.75 10.99 -53.54
C LEU A 50 -34.61 11.11 -52.27
N ALA A 51 -35.90 11.43 -52.39
CA ALA A 51 -36.80 11.58 -51.25
C ALA A 51 -36.89 10.30 -50.39
N ASP A 52 -36.73 9.13 -51.03
CA ASP A 52 -36.78 7.82 -50.38
C ASP A 52 -35.48 7.48 -49.62
N CYS A 53 -34.38 8.15 -49.96
CA CYS A 53 -33.10 8.00 -49.30
C CYS A 53 -32.96 9.13 -48.27
N ASN A 54 -32.62 8.82 -47.02
CA ASN A 54 -32.42 9.83 -45.97
C ASN A 54 -31.11 10.63 -46.19
N THR A 55 -30.94 11.22 -47.37
CA THR A 55 -29.74 11.88 -47.85
C THR A 55 -29.84 13.39 -47.61
N LYS A 56 -28.83 13.97 -46.95
CA LYS A 56 -28.77 15.41 -46.67
C LYS A 56 -28.07 16.15 -47.81
N ILE A 57 -28.79 17.04 -48.51
CA ILE A 57 -28.21 17.84 -49.60
C ILE A 57 -27.95 19.27 -49.12
N ILE A 58 -26.69 19.70 -49.16
CA ILE A 58 -26.21 20.98 -48.64
C ILE A 58 -25.53 21.77 -49.78
N THR A 59 -25.82 23.07 -49.85
CA THR A 59 -25.26 24.04 -50.82
C THR A 59 -24.60 25.18 -50.03
N PRO A 60 -23.39 24.98 -49.47
CA PRO A 60 -22.76 25.99 -48.63
C PRO A 60 -22.30 27.18 -49.46
N LYS A 61 -22.44 28.38 -48.91
CA LYS A 61 -21.82 29.60 -49.47
C LYS A 61 -20.31 29.60 -49.18
N ASN A 62 -19.57 30.45 -49.88
CA ASN A 62 -18.17 30.69 -49.55
C ASN A 62 -18.05 31.10 -48.07
N CYS A 63 -17.06 30.53 -47.38
CA CYS A 63 -16.84 30.70 -45.94
C CYS A 63 -17.97 30.17 -45.03
N GLN A 64 -18.90 29.35 -45.52
CA GLN A 64 -19.88 28.66 -44.70
C GLN A 64 -19.35 27.29 -44.25
N SER A 65 -19.14 27.11 -42.94
CA SER A 65 -18.78 25.82 -42.37
C SER A 65 -19.92 24.80 -42.47
N VAL A 66 -19.58 23.56 -42.80
CA VAL A 66 -20.51 22.41 -42.81
C VAL A 66 -20.06 21.42 -41.75
N GLU A 67 -20.87 21.25 -40.72
CA GLU A 67 -20.62 20.31 -39.64
C GLU A 67 -21.30 18.97 -39.90
N MET A 68 -20.57 17.87 -39.69
CA MET A 68 -21.08 16.51 -39.84
C MET A 68 -20.64 15.66 -38.66
N ASN A 69 -21.61 14.98 -38.04
CA ASN A 69 -21.37 14.08 -36.92
C ASN A 69 -21.26 12.65 -37.43
N PHE A 70 -20.11 12.03 -37.18
CA PHE A 70 -19.86 10.63 -37.50
C PHE A 70 -19.76 9.84 -36.20
N ASN A 71 -20.80 9.07 -35.89
CA ASN A 71 -20.74 8.11 -34.80
C ASN A 71 -19.91 6.92 -35.26
N SER A 72 -18.71 6.81 -34.72
CA SER A 72 -17.83 5.66 -34.94
C SER A 72 -17.87 4.77 -33.71
N GLU A 73 -18.23 3.50 -33.92
CA GLU A 73 -18.04 2.49 -32.90
C GLU A 73 -16.55 2.26 -32.69
N LYS A 74 -16.08 2.47 -31.45
CA LYS A 74 -14.68 2.22 -31.12
C LYS A 74 -14.49 0.75 -30.84
N MET A 75 -13.97 0.03 -31.82
CA MET A 75 -13.59 -1.37 -31.69
C MET A 75 -12.18 -1.49 -31.08
N ALA A 76 -12.08 -2.20 -29.97
CA ALA A 76 -10.80 -2.54 -29.36
C ALA A 76 -10.53 -4.05 -29.49
N LYS A 77 -9.30 -4.40 -29.84
CA LYS A 77 -8.89 -5.80 -30.02
C LYS A 77 -8.14 -6.28 -28.79
N THR A 78 -8.56 -7.40 -28.22
CA THR A 78 -7.84 -8.08 -27.15
C THR A 78 -6.63 -8.81 -27.71
N ILE A 79 -5.47 -8.68 -27.05
CA ILE A 79 -4.20 -9.28 -27.47
C ILE A 79 -3.53 -9.94 -26.25
N GLY A 80 -2.75 -10.99 -26.49
CA GLY A 80 -1.95 -11.67 -25.47
C GLY A 80 -2.79 -12.64 -24.65
N ARG A 81 -2.40 -12.84 -23.39
CA ARG A 81 -3.04 -13.80 -22.48
C ARG A 81 -4.52 -13.50 -22.24
N LEU A 82 -4.87 -12.22 -22.28
CA LEU A 82 -6.26 -11.76 -22.13
C LEU A 82 -7.17 -12.21 -23.28
N ALA A 83 -6.59 -12.58 -24.44
CA ALA A 83 -7.34 -13.10 -25.57
C ALA A 83 -7.58 -14.63 -25.50
N GLU A 84 -6.92 -15.35 -24.59
CA GLU A 84 -7.04 -16.82 -24.48
C GLU A 84 -8.43 -17.25 -24.03
N LYS A 85 -9.06 -16.46 -23.15
CA LYS A 85 -10.41 -16.73 -22.65
C LYS A 85 -11.36 -15.63 -23.11
N THR A 86 -12.39 -16.02 -23.85
CA THR A 86 -13.45 -15.08 -24.23
C THR A 86 -14.30 -14.76 -22.98
N PRO A 87 -14.41 -13.48 -22.58
CA PRO A 87 -15.20 -13.11 -21.41
C PRO A 87 -16.69 -13.35 -21.64
N LYS A 88 -17.39 -13.77 -20.60
CA LYS A 88 -18.86 -13.93 -20.65
C LYS A 88 -19.54 -12.56 -20.50
N VAL A 89 -20.79 -12.48 -20.97
CA VAL A 89 -21.61 -11.27 -20.79
C VAL A 89 -21.76 -10.98 -19.30
N GLY A 90 -21.32 -9.80 -18.86
CA GLY A 90 -21.32 -9.37 -17.46
C GLY A 90 -20.04 -9.68 -16.67
N GLU A 91 -19.06 -10.36 -17.26
CA GLU A 91 -17.75 -10.56 -16.64
C GLU A 91 -16.93 -9.26 -16.70
N THR A 92 -16.43 -8.80 -15.56
CA THR A 92 -15.55 -7.62 -15.51
C THR A 92 -14.15 -8.01 -15.96
N VAL A 93 -13.60 -7.24 -16.90
CA VAL A 93 -12.25 -7.47 -17.43
C VAL A 93 -11.35 -6.30 -17.03
N SER A 94 -10.32 -6.57 -16.24
CA SER A 94 -9.30 -5.59 -15.84
C SER A 94 -8.10 -5.71 -16.78
N ALA A 95 -7.78 -4.63 -17.50
CA ALA A 95 -6.76 -4.63 -18.52
C ALA A 95 -6.23 -3.22 -18.83
N ILE A 96 -5.13 -3.16 -19.59
CA ILE A 96 -4.58 -1.91 -20.11
C ILE A 96 -5.09 -1.70 -21.55
N LEU A 97 -5.63 -0.51 -21.81
CA LEU A 97 -6.01 -0.07 -23.16
C LEU A 97 -4.86 0.75 -23.77
N VAL A 98 -4.28 0.26 -24.85
CA VAL A 98 -3.25 0.94 -25.63
C VAL A 98 -3.87 1.49 -26.92
N LYS A 99 -3.73 2.80 -27.15
CA LYS A 99 -4.19 3.47 -28.38
C LYS A 99 -2.99 3.76 -29.27
N LYS A 100 -3.00 3.20 -30.49
CA LYS A 100 -2.03 3.52 -31.54
C LYS A 100 -2.79 4.08 -32.75
N GLY A 101 -2.78 5.40 -32.90
CA GLY A 101 -3.57 6.11 -33.92
C GLY A 101 -5.07 5.87 -33.73
N PHE A 102 -5.72 5.22 -34.70
CA PHE A 102 -7.14 4.86 -34.67
C PHE A 102 -7.40 3.43 -34.18
N THR A 103 -6.34 2.65 -33.90
CA THR A 103 -6.47 1.28 -33.39
C THR A 103 -6.40 1.25 -31.86
N TYR A 104 -7.34 0.53 -31.27
CA TYR A 104 -7.42 0.29 -29.83
C TYR A 104 -7.09 -1.17 -29.55
N GLN A 105 -6.18 -1.40 -28.61
CA GLN A 105 -5.73 -2.72 -28.21
C GLN A 105 -5.87 -2.87 -26.71
N ILE A 106 -6.46 -3.97 -26.25
CA ILE A 106 -6.62 -4.30 -24.84
C ILE A 106 -5.66 -5.45 -24.54
N MET A 107 -4.84 -5.31 -23.51
CA MET A 107 -3.83 -6.31 -23.14
C MET A 107 -3.66 -6.39 -21.63
N ALA A 108 -3.10 -7.52 -21.16
CA ALA A 108 -2.69 -7.65 -19.78
C ALA A 108 -1.47 -6.74 -19.48
N PRO A 109 -1.29 -6.26 -18.23
CA PRO A 109 -0.13 -5.45 -17.85
C PRO A 109 1.21 -6.09 -18.19
N ASP A 110 1.32 -7.40 -18.01
CA ASP A 110 2.54 -8.16 -18.28
C ASP A 110 2.88 -8.24 -19.77
N ASP A 111 1.87 -8.20 -20.64
CA ASP A 111 2.02 -8.31 -22.09
C ASP A 111 2.39 -6.98 -22.76
N LEU A 112 2.39 -5.88 -21.99
CA LEU A 112 2.62 -4.52 -22.51
C LEU A 112 3.98 -4.39 -23.19
N HIS A 113 5.04 -4.92 -22.58
CA HIS A 113 6.40 -4.84 -23.13
C HIS A 113 6.61 -5.77 -24.35
N ILE A 114 5.73 -6.75 -24.55
CA ILE A 114 5.82 -7.72 -25.66
C ILE A 114 5.16 -7.14 -26.92
N PHE A 115 3.97 -6.55 -26.77
CA PHE A 115 3.16 -6.10 -27.90
C PHE A 115 3.18 -4.59 -28.13
N SER A 116 3.90 -3.84 -27.30
CA SER A 116 4.11 -2.40 -27.48
C SER A 116 5.58 -2.03 -27.40
N GLN A 117 5.92 -0.83 -27.84
CA GLN A 117 7.27 -0.26 -27.69
C GLN A 117 7.48 0.35 -26.30
N LEU A 118 6.51 0.20 -25.39
CA LEU A 118 6.58 0.74 -24.04
C LEU A 118 7.35 -0.23 -23.16
N SER A 119 8.42 0.24 -22.55
CA SER A 119 9.15 -0.51 -21.53
C SER A 119 8.37 -0.49 -20.22
N THR A 120 8.24 -1.64 -19.59
CA THR A 120 7.71 -1.76 -18.22
C THR A 120 8.87 -1.71 -17.24
N SER A 121 8.77 -0.88 -16.21
CA SER A 121 9.74 -0.83 -15.12
C SER A 121 9.02 -0.86 -13.78
N TYR A 122 9.68 -1.44 -12.78
CA TYR A 122 9.24 -1.42 -11.40
C TYR A 122 10.22 -0.59 -10.58
N VAL A 123 9.70 0.20 -9.65
CA VAL A 123 10.54 0.96 -8.72
C VAL A 123 10.70 0.14 -7.46
N THR A 124 11.90 -0.34 -7.20
CA THR A 124 12.24 -0.97 -5.91
C THR A 124 12.79 0.07 -4.97
N GLN A 125 12.26 0.12 -3.75
CA GLN A 125 12.73 1.02 -2.72
C GLN A 125 13.49 0.25 -1.65
N ARG A 126 14.53 0.90 -1.12
CA ARG A 126 15.31 0.41 0.01
C ARG A 126 15.49 1.54 1.01
N ILE A 127 15.15 1.27 2.26
CA ILE A 127 15.39 2.19 3.37
C ILE A 127 16.21 1.48 4.44
N THR A 128 17.15 2.20 5.04
CA THR A 128 17.89 1.74 6.21
C THR A 128 17.38 2.52 7.42
N ILE A 129 16.94 1.79 8.44
CA ILE A 129 16.33 2.33 9.66
C ILE A 129 17.28 2.07 10.82
N PRO A 130 17.61 3.10 11.64
CA PRO A 130 18.38 2.88 12.86
C PRO A 130 17.55 2.09 13.87
N TYR A 131 18.09 0.96 14.30
CA TYR A 131 17.48 0.07 15.28
C TYR A 131 18.55 -0.73 16.01
N SER A 132 18.60 -0.60 17.34
CA SER A 132 19.57 -1.27 18.20
C SER A 132 18.97 -2.34 19.10
N GLY A 133 17.70 -2.71 18.88
CA GLY A 133 17.02 -3.74 19.66
C GLY A 133 17.26 -5.14 19.12
N ALA A 134 16.73 -6.15 19.82
CA ALA A 134 16.77 -7.52 19.35
C ALA A 134 15.82 -7.72 18.16
N PHE A 135 16.32 -8.28 17.06
CA PHE A 135 15.53 -8.51 15.85
C PHE A 135 14.31 -9.43 16.08
N GLY A 136 14.37 -10.31 17.09
CA GLY A 136 13.24 -11.13 17.54
C GLY A 136 12.04 -10.31 18.04
N MET A 137 12.26 -9.11 18.60
CA MET A 137 11.16 -8.23 19.03
C MET A 137 10.39 -7.67 17.85
N ILE A 138 11.09 -7.31 16.77
CA ILE A 138 10.46 -6.88 15.51
C ILE A 138 9.65 -8.03 14.92
N LYS A 139 10.21 -9.25 14.89
CA LYS A 139 9.47 -10.43 14.44
C LYS A 139 8.18 -10.62 15.23
N TYR A 140 8.26 -10.62 16.55
CA TYR A 140 7.09 -10.79 17.43
C TYR A 140 6.01 -9.73 17.17
N LEU A 141 6.39 -8.45 17.09
CA LEU A 141 5.43 -7.38 16.86
C LEU A 141 4.82 -7.42 15.46
N LEU A 142 5.60 -7.79 14.44
CA LEU A 142 5.09 -7.98 13.10
C LEU A 142 4.08 -9.12 13.06
N GLU A 143 4.31 -10.23 13.78
CA GLU A 143 3.37 -11.35 13.90
C GLU A 143 2.07 -10.97 14.63
N GLN A 144 2.08 -9.93 15.47
CA GLN A 144 0.86 -9.40 16.11
C GLN A 144 0.02 -8.54 15.17
N ILE A 145 0.64 -7.88 14.18
CA ILE A 145 -0.03 -6.93 13.28
C ILE A 145 -0.39 -7.59 11.95
N TYR A 146 0.46 -8.48 11.45
CA TYR A 146 0.36 -9.10 10.13
C TYR A 146 0.16 -10.60 10.25
N GLU A 147 -0.76 -11.13 9.44
CA GLU A 147 -1.06 -12.56 9.41
C GLU A 147 0.06 -13.40 8.77
N SER A 148 0.87 -12.80 7.89
CA SER A 148 1.92 -13.49 7.13
C SER A 148 3.26 -12.83 7.36
N VAL A 149 4.04 -13.41 8.28
CA VAL A 149 5.43 -13.05 8.57
C VAL A 149 6.28 -14.30 8.50
N GLU A 150 7.13 -14.38 7.49
CA GLU A 150 8.03 -15.51 7.28
C GLU A 150 9.45 -15.13 7.69
N SER A 151 10.05 -15.89 8.61
CA SER A 151 11.47 -15.75 8.93
C SER A 151 12.29 -16.73 8.11
N SER A 152 13.23 -16.21 7.33
CA SER A 152 14.22 -16.98 6.61
C SER A 152 15.62 -16.49 6.99
N THR A 153 16.63 -17.32 6.73
CA THR A 153 18.03 -16.89 6.80
C THR A 153 18.53 -16.84 5.37
N ASP A 154 19.06 -15.70 4.96
CA ASP A 154 19.59 -15.53 3.61
C ASP A 154 20.83 -16.41 3.46
N GLU A 155 20.74 -17.48 2.66
CA GLU A 155 21.79 -18.50 2.48
C GLU A 155 23.13 -17.91 2.03
N LYS A 156 23.12 -16.72 1.40
CA LYS A 156 24.33 -16.07 0.88
C LYS A 156 25.03 -15.18 1.91
N SER A 157 24.28 -14.62 2.87
CA SER A 157 24.81 -13.64 3.82
C SER A 157 24.74 -14.12 5.28
N GLY A 158 24.02 -15.20 5.57
CA GLY A 158 23.77 -15.69 6.92
C GLY A 158 22.90 -14.77 7.76
N VAL A 159 22.33 -13.70 7.16
CA VAL A 159 21.57 -12.68 7.86
C VAL A 159 20.11 -13.09 8.01
N LEU A 160 19.58 -12.85 9.21
CA LEU A 160 18.17 -13.10 9.51
C LEU A 160 17.28 -12.14 8.71
N THR A 161 16.31 -12.71 8.01
CA THR A 161 15.44 -12.04 7.05
C THR A 161 13.98 -12.24 7.44
N LEU A 162 13.19 -11.18 7.47
CA LEU A 162 11.73 -11.26 7.66
C LEU A 162 11.03 -10.81 6.39
N ARG A 163 10.05 -11.58 5.96
CA ARG A 163 9.23 -11.26 4.80
C ARG A 163 7.78 -11.12 5.24
N VAL A 164 7.20 -9.94 4.99
CA VAL A 164 5.82 -9.61 5.35
C VAL A 164 4.97 -9.62 4.08
N HIS A 165 3.92 -10.44 4.06
CA HIS A 165 2.96 -10.60 2.95
C HIS A 165 3.61 -10.79 1.55
N ASP A 166 4.78 -11.42 1.49
CA ASP A 166 5.60 -11.61 0.26
C ASP A 166 5.87 -10.31 -0.54
N ARG A 167 5.82 -9.15 0.14
CA ARG A 167 5.94 -7.83 -0.50
C ARG A 167 7.05 -6.98 0.09
N VAL A 168 7.24 -7.04 1.40
CA VAL A 168 8.23 -6.25 2.13
C VAL A 168 9.21 -7.19 2.81
N THR A 169 10.52 -6.97 2.59
CA THR A 169 11.59 -7.79 3.15
C THR A 169 12.49 -6.94 4.06
N LEU A 170 12.60 -7.33 5.32
CA LEU A 170 13.50 -6.76 6.31
C LEU A 170 14.75 -7.63 6.46
N LYS A 171 15.92 -7.02 6.51
CA LYS A 171 17.20 -7.66 6.78
C LYS A 171 17.92 -6.95 7.91
N GLN A 172 18.56 -7.71 8.80
CA GLN A 172 19.43 -7.13 9.81
C GLN A 172 20.84 -6.92 9.26
N ASP A 173 21.10 -5.77 8.65
CA ASP A 173 22.42 -5.46 8.09
C ASP A 173 23.50 -5.29 9.17
N SER A 174 23.14 -4.81 10.36
CA SER A 174 24.07 -4.64 11.49
C SER A 174 23.34 -4.67 12.84
N GLU A 175 24.09 -4.63 13.94
CA GLU A 175 23.52 -4.49 15.30
C GLU A 175 22.74 -3.19 15.52
N LYS A 176 22.97 -2.15 14.70
CA LYS A 176 22.38 -0.82 14.88
C LYS A 176 21.47 -0.37 13.74
N HIS A 177 21.36 -1.17 12.68
CA HIS A 177 20.59 -0.82 11.50
C HIS A 177 19.90 -2.04 10.91
N ILE A 178 18.68 -1.82 10.46
CA ILE A 178 17.89 -2.78 9.68
C ILE A 178 17.63 -2.17 8.32
N SER A 179 17.73 -2.97 7.27
CA SER A 179 17.36 -2.57 5.93
C SER A 179 16.03 -3.19 5.54
N MET A 180 15.17 -2.38 4.92
CA MET A 180 13.88 -2.79 4.42
C MET A 180 13.85 -2.56 2.91
N HIS A 181 13.33 -3.54 2.18
CA HIS A 181 13.32 -3.59 0.72
C HIS A 181 11.93 -4.00 0.24
N TRP A 182 11.36 -3.27 -0.72
CA TRP A 182 10.08 -3.62 -1.32
C TRP A 182 9.97 -3.07 -2.74
N THR A 183 9.03 -3.63 -3.52
CA THR A 183 8.61 -3.02 -4.80
C THR A 183 7.51 -2.01 -4.52
N SER A 184 7.67 -0.78 -5.00
CA SER A 184 6.72 0.30 -4.78
C SER A 184 5.37 -0.03 -5.38
N GLY A 185 4.32 0.29 -4.63
CA GLY A 185 2.94 0.01 -4.98
C GLY A 185 2.02 0.39 -3.82
N PRO A 186 0.74 0.69 -4.05
CA PRO A 186 -0.12 1.29 -3.03
C PRO A 186 -0.21 0.48 -1.72
N ILE A 187 -0.25 -0.85 -1.85
CA ILE A 187 -0.36 -1.74 -0.69
C ILE A 187 1.02 -2.00 -0.07
N SER A 188 2.06 -2.22 -0.88
CA SER A 188 3.41 -2.45 -0.36
C SER A 188 3.97 -1.20 0.33
N ASP A 189 3.67 -0.01 -0.19
CA ASP A 189 4.05 1.28 0.39
C ASP A 189 3.36 1.51 1.74
N MET A 190 2.05 1.20 1.83
CA MET A 190 1.30 1.26 3.09
C MET A 190 1.87 0.30 4.16
N VAL A 191 2.21 -0.93 3.75
CA VAL A 191 2.83 -1.93 4.65
C VAL A 191 4.24 -1.50 5.05
N SER A 192 5.03 -0.94 4.13
CA SER A 192 6.37 -0.45 4.46
C SER A 192 6.33 0.72 5.43
N ASP A 193 5.41 1.69 5.23
CA ASP A 193 5.30 2.87 6.08
C ASP A 193 4.90 2.51 7.52
N SER A 194 3.96 1.57 7.67
CA SER A 194 3.54 1.07 8.97
C SER A 194 4.65 0.26 9.66
N ILE A 195 5.44 -0.53 8.93
CA ILE A 195 6.63 -1.21 9.48
C ILE A 195 7.68 -0.20 9.93
N VAL A 196 7.95 0.84 9.15
CA VAL A 196 8.89 1.91 9.53
C VAL A 196 8.42 2.60 10.80
N ALA A 197 7.13 2.95 10.88
CA ALA A 197 6.55 3.55 12.07
C ALA A 197 6.69 2.65 13.31
N LEU A 198 6.45 1.34 13.15
CA LEU A 198 6.63 0.35 14.22
C LEU A 198 8.07 0.32 14.72
N VAL A 199 9.04 0.18 13.81
CA VAL A 199 10.47 0.12 14.17
C VAL A 199 10.92 1.39 14.88
N LEU A 200 10.51 2.56 14.38
CA LEU A 200 10.82 3.83 15.02
C LEU A 200 10.16 4.00 16.38
N ASN A 201 8.94 3.47 16.58
CA ASN A 201 8.27 3.52 17.87
C ASN A 201 8.99 2.67 18.92
N ILE A 202 9.40 1.44 18.55
CA ILE A 202 10.19 0.58 19.44
C ILE A 202 11.49 1.29 19.84
N SER A 203 12.20 1.90 18.88
CA SER A 203 13.44 2.63 19.17
C SER A 203 13.26 3.82 20.12
N ARG A 204 12.07 4.42 20.19
CA ARG A 204 11.73 5.50 21.14
C ARG A 204 11.40 4.98 22.54
N GLU A 205 10.75 3.83 22.61
CA GLU A 205 10.21 3.26 23.85
C GLU A 205 11.19 2.34 24.60
N MET A 206 12.43 2.16 24.16
CA MET A 206 13.42 1.34 24.88
C MET A 206 13.86 2.03 26.20
N PRO A 207 13.42 1.59 27.40
CA PRO A 207 14.20 1.83 28.61
C PRO A 207 15.54 1.12 28.45
N LYS A 208 16.63 1.73 28.97
CA LYS A 208 17.95 1.08 29.08
C LYS A 208 17.85 -0.15 29.97
N VAL A 209 17.41 -1.27 29.41
CA VAL A 209 17.44 -2.57 30.07
C VAL A 209 18.57 -3.35 29.42
N VAL A 210 19.64 -3.54 30.20
CA VAL A 210 20.75 -4.42 29.87
C VAL A 210 20.16 -5.82 29.75
N VAL A 211 20.16 -6.35 28.52
CA VAL A 211 19.73 -7.72 28.25
C VAL A 211 20.86 -8.65 28.69
N GLU A 212 20.73 -9.25 29.88
CA GLU A 212 21.41 -10.50 30.16
C GLU A 212 20.62 -11.62 29.47
N SER A 213 21.31 -12.33 28.59
CA SER A 213 20.81 -13.47 27.83
C SER A 213 20.24 -14.56 28.74
N GLU A 214 18.96 -14.87 28.56
CA GLU A 214 18.30 -15.98 29.24
C GLU A 214 18.72 -17.32 28.61
N ALA A 215 19.65 -18.02 29.26
CA ALA A 215 19.83 -19.46 29.10
C ALA A 215 19.13 -20.18 30.28
N MET A 216 18.19 -21.07 29.93
CA MET A 216 17.46 -22.03 30.78
C MET A 216 18.14 -22.38 32.12
N LYS A 217 17.56 -22.00 33.28
CA LYS A 217 17.90 -22.61 34.59
C LYS A 217 16.71 -22.66 35.58
N SER A 218 16.81 -23.68 36.43
CA SER A 218 15.86 -24.35 37.32
C SER A 218 15.21 -23.53 38.44
N GLU A 219 14.15 -24.11 39.04
CA GLU A 219 13.30 -23.57 40.11
C GLU A 219 14.04 -22.97 41.33
N GLU A 220 15.29 -23.37 41.58
CA GLU A 220 16.12 -22.84 42.67
C GLU A 220 16.61 -21.39 42.44
N GLU A 221 16.65 -20.91 41.18
CA GLU A 221 16.97 -19.51 40.87
C GLU A 221 15.78 -18.56 41.05
N SER A 222 14.54 -19.07 41.05
CA SER A 222 13.34 -18.24 41.23
C SER A 222 13.32 -17.56 42.61
N GLY A 223 13.77 -18.26 43.66
CA GLY A 223 13.91 -17.72 45.01
C GLY A 223 14.94 -16.59 45.11
N LYS A 224 16.11 -16.77 44.49
CA LYS A 224 17.18 -15.76 44.46
C LYS A 224 16.80 -14.54 43.60
N LYS A 225 16.05 -14.73 42.52
CA LYS A 225 15.50 -13.64 41.70
C LYS A 225 14.43 -12.86 42.46
N ALA A 226 13.51 -13.54 43.14
CA ALA A 226 12.51 -12.92 44.02
C ALA A 226 13.16 -12.07 45.12
N GLU A 227 14.19 -12.60 45.79
CA GLU A 227 14.93 -11.87 46.82
C GLU A 227 15.65 -10.63 46.27
N LYS A 228 16.24 -10.71 45.07
CA LYS A 228 16.85 -9.55 44.41
C LYS A 228 15.82 -8.48 44.05
N VAL A 229 14.63 -8.87 43.58
CA VAL A 229 13.53 -7.95 43.27
C VAL A 229 12.99 -7.29 44.53
N ILE A 230 12.79 -8.05 45.62
CA ILE A 230 12.37 -7.49 46.92
C ILE A 230 13.38 -6.45 47.41
N ASN A 231 14.69 -6.77 47.35
CA ASN A 231 15.73 -5.84 47.75
C ASN A 231 15.76 -4.57 46.87
N ALA A 232 15.62 -4.70 45.55
CA ALA A 232 15.61 -3.56 44.64
C ALA A 232 14.40 -2.62 44.86
N LEU A 233 13.21 -3.18 45.11
CA LEU A 233 12.00 -2.42 45.39
C LEU A 233 12.08 -1.69 46.74
N LEU A 234 12.65 -2.32 47.76
CA LEU A 234 12.87 -1.68 49.06
C LEU A 234 13.89 -0.55 48.98
N VAL A 235 14.99 -0.74 48.24
CA VAL A 235 15.97 0.32 48.00
C VAL A 235 15.35 1.47 47.19
N SER A 236 14.48 1.17 46.23
CA SER A 236 13.76 2.19 45.46
C SER A 236 12.78 3.01 46.32
N LEU A 237 12.04 2.36 47.23
CA LEU A 237 11.04 3.03 48.07
C LEU A 237 11.66 3.91 49.16
N PHE A 238 12.81 3.51 49.70
CA PHE A 238 13.44 4.21 50.84
C PHE A 238 14.73 4.96 50.47
N ARG A 239 15.12 4.97 49.19
CA ARG A 239 16.26 5.67 48.57
C ARG A 239 17.67 5.34 49.10
N ASP A 240 17.84 4.93 50.36
CA ASP A 240 19.13 4.58 50.98
C ASP A 240 19.03 3.26 51.79
N GLY A 241 18.95 2.13 51.08
CA GLY A 241 19.06 0.80 51.67
C GLY A 241 20.44 0.19 51.38
N LYS A 242 21.22 -0.15 52.41
CA LYS A 242 22.49 -0.87 52.27
C LYS A 242 22.35 -2.31 52.76
N LEU A 243 22.99 -3.25 52.05
CA LEU A 243 23.11 -4.63 52.50
C LEU A 243 24.07 -4.67 53.70
N GLY A 244 23.58 -5.05 54.89
CA GLY A 244 24.46 -5.31 56.03
C GLY A 244 25.12 -6.69 55.89
N GLU A 245 26.33 -6.85 56.44
CA GLU A 245 27.16 -8.06 56.31
C GLU A 245 26.52 -9.35 56.89
N ASN A 246 25.44 -9.24 57.67
CA ASN A 246 24.83 -10.36 58.40
C ASN A 246 23.43 -10.78 57.90
N GLY A 247 23.10 -10.55 56.63
CA GLY A 247 21.80 -10.95 56.07
C GLY A 247 20.62 -10.04 56.45
N LYS A 248 20.80 -9.10 57.39
CA LYS A 248 19.86 -8.02 57.71
C LYS A 248 20.02 -6.84 56.73
N LEU A 249 18.91 -6.34 56.19
CA LEU A 249 18.88 -5.15 55.32
C LEU A 249 18.81 -3.90 56.21
N VAL A 250 19.74 -2.96 56.01
CA VAL A 250 19.79 -1.71 56.78
C VAL A 250 19.15 -0.61 55.94
N ILE A 251 18.01 -0.10 56.38
CA ILE A 251 17.29 0.99 55.73
C ILE A 251 17.50 2.25 56.57
N LYS A 252 18.03 3.31 55.96
CA LYS A 252 18.25 4.59 56.64
C LYS A 252 17.34 5.65 56.03
N VAL A 253 16.46 6.24 56.85
CA VAL A 253 15.57 7.32 56.44
C VAL A 253 15.71 8.46 57.44
N ASP A 254 16.10 9.65 56.97
CA ASP A 254 16.22 10.88 57.77
C ASP A 254 17.07 10.72 59.06
N GLY A 255 18.15 9.94 58.98
CA GLY A 255 19.07 9.71 60.10
C GLY A 255 18.69 8.56 61.04
N ILE A 256 17.46 8.02 60.92
CA ILE A 256 16.96 6.89 61.70
C ILE A 256 17.22 5.59 60.94
N VAL A 257 17.70 4.57 61.66
CA VAL A 257 18.09 3.28 61.08
C VAL A 257 17.05 2.21 61.45
N ALA A 258 16.65 1.41 60.47
CA ALA A 258 15.83 0.23 60.64
C ALA A 258 16.57 -1.00 60.09
N HIS A 259 16.62 -2.07 60.87
CA HIS A 259 17.21 -3.35 60.50
C HIS A 259 16.08 -4.33 60.19
N LEU A 260 15.98 -4.76 58.94
CA LEU A 260 15.01 -5.76 58.48
C LEU A 260 15.68 -7.12 58.34
N ASP A 261 15.16 -8.14 59.01
CA ASP A 261 15.54 -9.52 58.78
C ASP A 261 14.77 -10.09 57.57
N LYS A 262 15.53 -10.59 56.59
CA LYS A 262 15.00 -11.08 55.30
C LYS A 262 14.26 -12.40 55.41
N GLN A 263 14.47 -13.18 56.47
CA GLN A 263 13.85 -14.51 56.63
C GLN A 263 12.61 -14.47 57.52
N SER A 264 12.65 -13.69 58.61
CA SER A 264 11.53 -13.57 59.56
C SER A 264 10.58 -12.41 59.24
N GLY A 265 11.02 -11.43 58.44
CA GLY A 265 10.26 -10.21 58.17
C GLY A 265 10.17 -9.27 59.37
N ASP A 266 10.98 -9.50 60.41
CA ASP A 266 11.01 -8.67 61.61
C ASP A 266 11.86 -7.42 61.40
N VAL A 267 11.38 -6.29 61.93
CA VAL A 267 12.02 -4.97 61.77
C VAL A 267 12.39 -4.43 63.15
N GLU A 268 13.68 -4.22 63.37
CA GLU A 268 14.24 -3.57 64.56
C GLU A 268 14.52 -2.09 64.23
N SER A 269 13.83 -1.15 64.88
CA SER A 269 14.11 0.28 64.76
C SER A 269 13.77 1.01 66.06
N GLU A 270 14.50 2.08 66.36
CA GLU A 270 14.24 2.96 67.51
C GLU A 270 12.93 3.75 67.38
N ASN A 271 12.34 3.83 66.17
CA ASN A 271 11.10 4.53 65.89
C ASN A 271 10.00 3.55 65.42
N GLU A 272 8.95 3.41 66.24
CA GLU A 272 7.81 2.53 65.95
C GLU A 272 7.08 2.90 64.64
N GLY A 273 7.00 4.18 64.27
CA GLY A 273 6.38 4.60 63.02
C GLY A 273 7.16 4.20 61.75
N LEU A 274 8.50 4.17 61.84
CA LEU A 274 9.34 3.69 60.73
C LEU A 274 9.30 2.16 60.65
N LYS A 275 9.31 1.49 61.80
CA LYS A 275 9.20 0.03 61.93
C LYS A 275 7.92 -0.50 61.27
N GLU A 276 6.77 0.12 61.55
CA GLU A 276 5.49 -0.31 61.01
C GLU A 276 5.37 -0.04 59.49
N ARG A 277 5.96 1.07 59.00
CA ARG A 277 6.02 1.38 57.56
C ARG A 277 6.88 0.40 56.78
N VAL A 278 8.07 0.07 57.30
CA VAL A 278 8.97 -0.90 56.66
C VAL A 278 8.36 -2.30 56.67
N ARG A 279 7.75 -2.72 57.79
CA ARG A 279 7.04 -4.01 57.89
C ARG A 279 5.88 -4.11 56.89
N THR A 280 5.06 -3.06 56.80
CA THR A 280 3.93 -3.03 55.87
C THR A 280 4.39 -3.05 54.41
N ALA A 281 5.45 -2.31 54.08
CA ALA A 281 6.04 -2.32 52.74
C ALA A 281 6.61 -3.70 52.39
N TYR A 282 7.34 -4.33 53.32
CA TYR A 282 7.90 -5.68 53.13
C TYR A 282 6.80 -6.72 52.91
N MET A 283 5.75 -6.73 53.74
CA MET A 283 4.62 -7.66 53.58
C MET A 283 3.90 -7.48 52.24
N ARG A 284 3.67 -6.23 51.81
CA ARG A 284 3.05 -5.95 50.50
C ARG A 284 3.91 -6.46 49.34
N ILE A 285 5.21 -6.21 49.38
CA ILE A 285 6.13 -6.66 48.32
C ILE A 285 6.23 -8.19 48.33
N GLN A 286 6.31 -8.83 49.51
CA GLN A 286 6.35 -10.28 49.61
C GLN A 286 5.06 -10.93 49.09
N SER A 287 3.89 -10.35 49.38
CA SER A 287 2.60 -10.82 48.84
C SER A 287 2.48 -10.65 47.31
N ALA A 288 3.12 -9.62 46.76
CA ALA A 288 3.14 -9.39 45.31
C ALA A 288 4.11 -10.33 44.57
N VAL A 289 5.22 -10.71 45.22
CA VAL A 289 6.28 -11.55 44.62
C VAL A 289 5.98 -13.05 44.78
N LYS A 290 5.23 -13.46 45.81
CA LYS A 290 4.69 -14.81 45.97
C LYS A 290 3.16 -14.76 46.07
N PRO A 291 2.43 -14.66 44.95
CA PRO A 291 0.99 -14.73 44.97
C PRO A 291 0.54 -16.09 45.54
N ILE A 292 -0.38 -16.07 46.50
CA ILE A 292 -0.98 -17.28 47.08
C ILE A 292 -1.66 -18.04 45.93
N PRO A 293 -1.35 -19.33 45.69
CA PRO A 293 -2.06 -20.09 44.68
C PRO A 293 -3.54 -20.17 45.07
N LEU A 294 -4.42 -19.80 44.13
CA LEU A 294 -5.87 -19.92 44.28
C LEU A 294 -6.19 -21.38 44.62
N ALA A 295 -6.75 -21.61 45.80
CA ALA A 295 -7.28 -22.91 46.18
C ALA A 295 -8.42 -23.26 45.20
N VAL A 296 -8.21 -24.31 44.41
CA VAL A 296 -9.27 -24.90 43.59
C VAL A 296 -10.13 -25.71 44.55
N ASP A 297 -11.26 -25.14 44.99
CA ASP A 297 -12.27 -25.87 45.72
C ASP A 297 -12.82 -27.01 44.84
N LYS A 298 -12.83 -28.22 45.40
CA LYS A 298 -13.40 -29.44 44.83
C LYS A 298 -14.91 -29.50 45.02
#